data_AF-A0A7W9Y7A9-F1
#
_entry.id   AF-A0A7W9Y7A9-F1
#
_cell.length_a   1.000
_cell.length_b   1.000
_cell.length_c   1.000
_cell.angle_alpha   90.00
_cell.angle_beta   90.00
_cell.angle_gamma   90.00
#
_symmetry.space_group_name_H-M   'P 1'
#
loop_
_entity.id
_entity.type
_entity.pdbx_description
1 polymer ?
#
loop_
_entity_poly.entity_id
_entity_poly.type
_entity_poly.pdbx_seq_one_letter_code
_entity_poly.pdbx_strand_id
1 'polypeptide(L)'
;MPLPFFLQMAKLPDPFDWLRPRRLKRWKDRQRARDAILHNSRKPKLTPEEARRDHWEMLRFLGLNALLGIVIGVSIGIALIALDIGGLRGLIMRAANPILPLVLVLVPFASLFGGAAAASAILTLPYESRYREEEEDKPEDDPSPR
;
A
#
# COMPACT_ATOMS: atom_id res chain seq x y z
N MET A 1 -45.98 38.34 -2.59
CA MET A 1 -45.54 36.99 -3.00
C MET A 1 -44.16 37.12 -3.64
N PRO A 2 -43.07 36.60 -3.04
CA PRO A 2 -41.72 36.67 -3.62
C PRO A 2 -41.29 35.33 -4.26
N LEU A 3 -40.44 35.45 -5.29
CA LEU A 3 -39.84 34.38 -6.10
C LEU A 3 -38.82 33.52 -5.33
N PRO A 4 -38.58 32.26 -5.73
CA PRO A 4 -37.76 31.31 -4.97
C PRO A 4 -36.25 31.45 -5.23
N PHE A 5 -35.51 31.33 -4.12
CA PHE A 5 -34.06 31.17 -3.98
C PHE A 5 -33.56 29.86 -4.61
N PHE A 6 -33.23 29.86 -5.91
CA PHE A 6 -32.47 28.77 -6.54
C PHE A 6 -31.15 29.28 -7.10
N LEU A 7 -30.17 29.53 -6.22
CA LEU A 7 -28.76 29.67 -6.60
C LEU A 7 -27.88 29.17 -5.45
N GLN A 8 -27.85 27.85 -5.26
CA GLN A 8 -26.84 27.20 -4.43
C GLN A 8 -25.73 26.70 -5.36
N MET A 9 -24.52 27.23 -5.10
CA MET A 9 -23.35 27.21 -5.97
C MET A 9 -22.83 25.79 -6.25
N ALA A 10 -23.18 25.23 -7.41
CA ALA A 10 -22.26 24.35 -8.12
C ALA A 10 -21.15 25.24 -8.69
N LYS A 11 -19.89 24.95 -8.35
CA LYS A 11 -18.69 25.67 -8.81
C LYS A 11 -18.58 25.54 -10.34
N LEU A 12 -19.23 26.45 -11.06
CA LEU A 12 -19.23 26.48 -12.52
C LEU A 12 -17.79 26.66 -13.02
N PRO A 13 -17.35 25.91 -14.05
CA PRO A 13 -16.07 26.15 -14.70
C PRO A 13 -16.05 27.56 -15.27
N ASP A 14 -14.96 28.29 -15.01
CA ASP A 14 -14.79 29.69 -15.42
C ASP A 14 -15.07 29.85 -16.94
N PRO A 15 -16.08 30.62 -17.37
CA PRO A 15 -16.50 30.72 -18.77
C PRO A 15 -15.45 31.35 -19.70
N PHE A 16 -14.35 31.88 -19.12
CA PHE A 16 -13.27 32.57 -19.82
C PHE A 16 -11.93 31.83 -19.76
N ASP A 17 -11.91 30.53 -19.40
CA ASP A 17 -10.66 29.75 -19.39
C ASP A 17 -10.04 29.62 -20.80
N TRP A 18 -10.86 29.64 -21.85
CA TRP A 18 -10.42 29.58 -23.24
C TRP A 18 -9.65 30.83 -23.72
N LEU A 19 -9.86 31.99 -23.07
CA LEU A 19 -9.19 33.25 -23.42
C LEU A 19 -7.78 33.38 -22.84
N ARG A 20 -7.37 32.45 -21.97
CA ARG A 20 -6.07 32.56 -21.29
C ARG A 20 -4.95 32.05 -22.19
N PRO A 21 -3.89 32.85 -22.44
CA PRO A 21 -2.78 32.41 -23.27
C PRO A 21 -2.10 31.19 -22.66
N ARG A 22 -1.80 30.18 -23.50
CA ARG A 22 -1.21 28.88 -23.08
C ARG A 22 0.06 29.02 -22.21
N ARG A 23 0.79 30.13 -22.35
CA ARG A 23 1.97 30.44 -21.54
C ARG A 23 1.63 30.73 -20.07
N LEU A 24 0.51 31.41 -19.81
CA LEU A 24 0.07 31.78 -18.46
C LEU A 24 -0.43 30.56 -17.68
N LYS A 25 -1.16 29.67 -18.38
CA LYS A 25 -1.59 28.38 -17.84
C LYS A 25 -0.39 27.55 -17.39
N ARG A 26 0.60 27.38 -18.27
CA ARG A 26 1.89 26.73 -17.96
C ARG A 26 2.69 27.36 -16.81
N TRP A 27 2.47 28.64 -16.50
CA TRP A 27 3.18 29.32 -15.41
C TRP A 27 2.49 29.05 -14.06
N LYS A 28 1.15 29.13 -14.01
CA LYS A 28 0.37 28.73 -12.84
C LYS A 28 0.51 27.24 -12.50
N ASP A 29 0.52 26.38 -13.51
CA ASP A 29 0.72 24.94 -13.31
C ASP A 29 2.11 24.65 -12.72
N ARG A 30 3.13 25.41 -13.16
CA ARG A 30 4.48 25.31 -12.58
C ARG A 30 4.57 25.84 -11.16
N GLN A 31 3.81 26.88 -10.81
CA GLN A 31 3.75 27.35 -9.41
C GLN A 31 3.07 26.33 -8.51
N ARG A 32 1.93 25.76 -8.91
CA ARG A 32 1.26 24.70 -8.14
C ARG A 32 2.15 23.47 -7.94
N ALA A 33 2.89 23.07 -8.97
CA ALA A 33 3.85 21.98 -8.85
C ALA A 33 4.98 22.31 -7.85
N ARG A 34 5.46 23.56 -7.83
CA ARG A 34 6.47 24.02 -6.85
C ARG A 34 5.91 24.08 -5.44
N ASP A 35 4.70 24.58 -5.25
CA ASP A 35 4.06 24.67 -3.94
C ASP A 35 3.75 23.28 -3.37
N ALA A 36 3.35 22.32 -4.23
CA ALA A 36 3.17 20.93 -3.85
C ALA A 36 4.50 20.25 -3.42
N ILE A 37 5.61 20.58 -4.10
CA ILE A 37 6.94 20.08 -3.73
C ILE A 37 7.42 20.69 -2.40
N LEU A 38 7.12 21.97 -2.15
CA LEU A 38 7.46 22.64 -0.90
C LEU A 38 6.63 22.12 0.28
N HIS A 39 5.35 21.78 0.07
CA HIS A 39 4.52 21.14 1.09
C HIS A 39 5.04 19.75 1.51
N ASN A 40 5.68 18.99 0.61
CA ASN A 40 6.31 17.71 0.92
C ASN A 40 7.59 17.81 1.78
N SER A 41 8.07 19.03 2.08
CA SER A 41 9.28 19.25 2.90
C SER A 41 8.99 19.26 4.41
N ARG A 42 7.72 19.14 4.83
CA ARG A 42 7.33 18.97 6.24
C ARG A 42 7.12 17.50 6.65
N LYS A 43 7.90 16.56 6.10
CA LYS A 43 7.95 15.24 6.74
C LYS A 43 8.55 15.43 8.13
N PRO A 44 7.88 15.01 9.22
CA PRO A 44 8.47 15.02 10.54
C PRO A 44 9.82 14.31 10.45
N LYS A 45 10.88 14.92 10.99
CA LYS A 45 12.16 14.22 11.12
C LYS A 45 11.94 13.14 12.18
N LEU A 46 11.52 11.96 11.74
CA LEU A 46 11.45 10.77 12.58
C LEU A 46 12.81 10.60 13.25
N THR A 47 12.81 10.44 14.57
CA THR A 47 14.04 10.09 15.26
C THR A 47 14.47 8.70 14.77
N PRO A 48 15.78 8.40 14.73
CA PRO A 48 16.27 7.12 14.23
C PRO A 48 15.70 5.90 14.98
N GLU A 49 15.22 6.09 16.22
CA GLU A 49 14.55 5.05 17.01
C GLU A 49 13.09 4.83 16.60
N GLU A 50 12.34 5.90 16.33
CA GLU A 50 10.94 5.79 15.88
C GLU A 50 10.84 5.10 14.51
N ALA A 51 11.77 5.40 13.60
CA ALA A 51 11.84 4.75 12.29
C ALA A 51 12.14 3.24 12.39
N ARG A 52 12.94 2.80 13.37
CA ARG A 52 13.23 1.38 13.60
C ARG A 52 12.01 0.62 14.10
N ARG A 53 11.25 1.23 15.01
CA ARG A 53 10.04 0.63 15.58
C ARG A 53 8.96 0.45 14.52
N ASP A 54 8.73 1.49 13.72
CA ASP A 54 7.79 1.44 12.59
C ASP A 54 8.18 0.35 11.57
N HIS A 55 9.47 0.27 11.22
CA HIS A 55 9.96 -0.77 10.31
C HIS A 55 9.76 -2.19 10.87
N TRP A 56 9.92 -2.38 12.18
CA TRP A 56 9.70 -3.68 12.81
C TRP A 56 8.23 -4.08 12.83
N GLU A 57 7.32 -3.12 13.07
CA GLU A 57 5.88 -3.35 12.98
C GLU A 57 5.46 -3.71 11.55
N MET A 58 6.04 -3.05 10.54
CA MET A 58 5.83 -3.38 9.13
C MET A 58 6.35 -4.79 8.78
N LEU A 59 7.56 -5.15 9.22
CA LEU A 59 8.11 -6.50 8.99
C LEU A 59 7.28 -7.58 9.68
N ARG A 60 6.77 -7.31 10.89
CA ARG A 60 5.89 -8.24 11.60
C ARG A 60 4.58 -8.43 10.84
N PHE A 61 3.95 -7.35 10.39
CA PHE A 61 2.72 -7.41 9.60
C PHE A 61 2.94 -8.20 8.30
N LEU A 62 4.04 -7.93 7.60
CA LEU A 62 4.42 -8.64 6.39
C LEU A 62 4.66 -10.14 6.65
N GLY A 63 5.41 -10.45 7.72
CA GLY A 63 5.72 -11.82 8.11
C GLY A 63 4.49 -12.63 8.49
N LEU A 64 3.50 -12.03 9.18
CA LEU A 64 2.24 -12.69 9.51
C LEU A 64 1.41 -13.02 8.26
N ASN A 65 1.33 -12.08 7.30
CA ASN A 65 0.63 -12.32 6.04
C ASN A 65 1.36 -13.37 5.19
N ALA A 66 2.70 -13.30 5.12
CA ALA A 66 3.50 -14.31 4.45
C ALA A 66 3.28 -15.71 5.06
N LEU A 67 3.24 -15.81 6.39
CA LEU A 67 2.97 -17.07 7.08
C LEU A 67 1.60 -17.64 6.73
N LEU A 68 0.56 -16.80 6.70
CA LEU A 68 -0.78 -17.22 6.26
C LEU A 68 -0.75 -17.78 4.83
N GLY A 69 -0.07 -17.08 3.91
CA GLY A 69 0.13 -17.55 2.55
C GLY A 69 0.89 -18.89 2.49
N ILE A 70 1.96 -19.04 3.28
CA ILE A 70 2.72 -20.29 3.36
C ILE A 70 1.84 -21.45 3.81
N VAL A 71 1.01 -21.26 4.84
CA VAL A 71 0.08 -22.30 5.32
C VAL A 71 -0.89 -22.72 4.22
N ILE A 72 -1.44 -21.76 3.47
CA ILE A 72 -2.32 -22.05 2.33
C ILE A 72 -1.57 -22.84 1.25
N GLY A 73 -0.39 -22.37 0.84
CA GLY A 73 0.42 -23.02 -0.19
C GLY A 73 0.81 -24.46 0.18
N VAL A 74 1.28 -24.67 1.41
CA VAL A 74 1.62 -26.01 1.93
C VAL A 74 0.37 -26.90 1.97
N SER A 75 -0.77 -26.38 2.42
CA SER A 75 -2.03 -27.14 2.45
C SER A 75 -2.45 -27.61 1.06
N ILE A 76 -2.31 -26.75 0.05
CA ILE A 76 -2.58 -27.11 -1.36
C ILE A 76 -1.59 -28.17 -1.85
N GLY A 77 -0.29 -27.98 -1.60
CA GLY A 77 0.74 -28.96 -1.98
C GLY A 77 0.51 -30.34 -1.35
N ILE A 78 0.13 -30.37 -0.06
CA ILE A 78 -0.26 -31.60 0.65
C ILE A 78 -1.52 -32.20 0.02
N ALA A 79 -2.53 -31.40 -0.32
CA ALA A 79 -3.74 -31.90 -0.96
C ALA A 79 -3.45 -32.56 -2.31
N LEU A 80 -2.60 -31.97 -3.15
CA LEU A 80 -2.19 -32.56 -4.43
C LEU A 80 -1.50 -33.92 -4.24
N ILE A 81 -0.63 -34.03 -3.24
CA ILE A 81 0.06 -35.27 -2.92
C ILE A 81 -0.93 -36.29 -2.34
N ALA A 82 -1.78 -35.90 -1.39
CA ALA A 82 -2.72 -36.80 -0.73
C ALA A 82 -3.75 -37.40 -1.70
N LEU A 83 -4.24 -36.58 -2.63
CA LEU A 83 -5.17 -36.97 -3.69
C LEU A 83 -4.49 -37.69 -4.86
N ASP A 84 -3.16 -37.84 -4.82
CA ASP A 84 -2.37 -38.52 -5.85
C ASP A 84 -2.56 -37.93 -7.25
N ILE A 85 -2.70 -36.60 -7.33
CA ILE A 85 -2.94 -35.89 -8.58
C ILE A 85 -1.77 -36.13 -9.53
N GLY A 86 -2.05 -36.67 -10.72
CA GLY A 86 -1.01 -37.00 -11.70
C GLY A 86 -0.04 -38.10 -11.24
N GLY A 87 -0.40 -38.90 -10.24
CA GLY A 87 0.47 -39.95 -9.68
C GLY A 87 1.59 -39.41 -8.77
N LEU A 88 1.47 -38.16 -8.32
CA LEU A 88 2.51 -37.46 -7.57
C LEU A 88 2.91 -38.18 -6.28
N ARG A 89 1.95 -38.78 -5.57
CA ARG A 89 2.24 -39.57 -4.36
C ARG A 89 3.07 -40.79 -4.69
N GLY A 90 2.68 -41.50 -5.76
CA GLY A 90 3.40 -42.66 -6.26
C GLY A 90 4.85 -42.33 -6.66
N LEU A 91 5.06 -41.19 -7.32
CA LEU A 91 6.39 -40.71 -7.69
C LEU A 91 7.25 -40.41 -6.45
N ILE A 92 6.69 -39.74 -5.44
CA ILE A 92 7.39 -39.44 -4.19
C ILE A 92 7.77 -40.74 -3.45
N MET A 93 6.83 -41.68 -3.30
CA MET A 93 7.05 -42.92 -2.54
C MET A 93 8.03 -43.88 -3.22
N ARG A 94 8.20 -43.80 -4.54
CA ARG A 94 9.17 -44.62 -5.29
C ARG A 94 10.56 -43.99 -5.37
N ALA A 95 10.71 -42.73 -4.97
CA ALA A 95 11.99 -42.05 -5.03
C ALA A 95 12.97 -42.67 -4.00
N ALA A 96 14.24 -42.82 -4.38
CA ALA A 96 15.28 -43.29 -3.46
C ALA A 96 15.44 -42.39 -2.23
N ASN A 97 15.16 -41.09 -2.39
CA ASN A 97 15.01 -40.14 -1.30
C ASN A 97 13.70 -39.34 -1.47
N PRO A 98 12.65 -39.63 -0.70
CA PRO A 98 11.35 -38.97 -0.83
C PRO A 98 11.34 -37.51 -0.33
N ILE A 99 12.35 -37.10 0.44
CA ILE A 99 12.44 -35.74 0.97
C ILE A 99 12.65 -34.72 -0.16
N LEU A 100 13.49 -35.07 -1.14
CA LEU A 100 13.82 -34.16 -2.25
C LEU A 100 12.58 -33.77 -3.09
N PRO A 101 11.79 -34.71 -3.65
CA PRO A 101 10.59 -34.35 -4.40
C PRO A 101 9.52 -33.69 -3.52
N LEU A 102 9.44 -34.04 -2.22
CA LEU A 102 8.54 -33.37 -1.29
C LEU A 102 8.88 -31.87 -1.16
N VAL A 103 10.15 -31.54 -0.95
CA VAL A 103 10.63 -30.15 -0.86
C VAL A 103 10.43 -29.41 -2.19
N LEU A 104 10.73 -30.07 -3.31
CA LEU A 104 10.53 -29.51 -4.66
C LEU A 104 9.07 -29.17 -4.97
N VAL A 105 8.12 -29.84 -4.32
CA VAL A 105 6.68 -29.49 -4.44
C VAL A 105 6.32 -28.44 -3.40
N LEU A 106 6.58 -28.67 -2.12
CA LEU A 106 6.04 -27.82 -1.05
C LEU A 106 6.65 -26.42 -1.03
N VAL A 107 7.96 -26.29 -1.27
CA VAL A 107 8.66 -24.99 -1.22
C VAL A 107 8.13 -23.99 -2.25
N PRO A 108 7.98 -24.31 -3.55
CA PRO A 108 7.45 -23.34 -4.51
C PRO A 108 5.99 -22.98 -4.22
N PHE A 109 5.15 -23.91 -3.77
CA PHE A 109 3.78 -23.58 -3.35
C PHE A 109 3.78 -22.64 -2.13
N ALA A 110 4.55 -22.96 -1.08
CA ALA A 110 4.70 -22.10 0.09
C ALA A 110 5.21 -20.70 -0.30
N SER A 111 6.21 -20.64 -1.17
CA SER A 111 6.83 -19.37 -1.61
C SER A 111 5.87 -18.54 -2.46
N LEU A 112 5.15 -19.16 -3.39
CA LEU A 112 4.18 -18.50 -4.25
C LEU A 112 3.06 -17.84 -3.42
N PHE A 113 2.41 -18.63 -2.56
CA PHE A 113 1.30 -18.13 -1.76
C PHE A 113 1.76 -17.19 -0.64
N GLY A 114 2.90 -17.48 0.00
CA GLY A 114 3.52 -16.58 0.98
C GLY A 114 3.88 -15.22 0.38
N GLY A 115 4.52 -15.21 -0.78
CA GLY A 115 4.85 -13.99 -1.51
C GLY A 115 3.61 -13.22 -1.96
N ALA A 116 2.57 -13.92 -2.47
CA ALA A 116 1.32 -13.29 -2.88
C ALA A 116 0.58 -12.64 -1.69
N ALA A 117 0.51 -13.31 -0.54
CA ALA A 117 -0.11 -12.77 0.66
C ALA A 117 0.69 -11.58 1.22
N ALA A 118 2.02 -11.67 1.23
CA ALA A 118 2.90 -10.58 1.61
C ALA A 118 2.75 -9.35 0.70
N ALA A 119 2.74 -9.56 -0.62
CA ALA A 119 2.52 -8.49 -1.59
C ALA A 119 1.14 -7.85 -1.44
N SER A 120 0.10 -8.66 -1.21
CA SER A 120 -1.25 -8.16 -0.95
C SER A 120 -1.28 -7.29 0.30
N ALA A 121 -0.60 -7.71 1.37
CA ALA A 121 -0.49 -6.95 2.60
C ALA A 121 0.12 -5.56 2.36
N ILE A 122 1.21 -5.49 1.59
CA ILE A 122 1.86 -4.22 1.22
C ILE A 122 0.89 -3.32 0.44
N LEU A 123 0.14 -3.87 -0.51
CA LEU A 123 -0.83 -3.10 -1.31
C LEU A 123 -2.01 -2.57 -0.48
N THR A 124 -2.33 -3.23 0.63
CA THR A 124 -3.42 -2.82 1.54
C THR A 124 -2.99 -1.90 2.67
N LEU A 125 -1.70 -1.63 2.84
CA LEU A 125 -1.22 -0.73 3.89
C LEU A 125 -1.75 0.69 3.66
N PRO A 126 -2.45 1.29 4.64
CA PRO A 126 -2.95 2.66 4.52
C PRO A 126 -1.81 3.66 4.80
N TYR A 127 -0.97 3.91 3.78
CA TYR A 127 0.10 4.90 3.89
C TYR A 127 -0.44 6.33 4.05
N GLU A 128 -1.61 6.64 3.47
CA GLU A 128 -2.18 7.99 3.39
C GLU A 128 -2.73 8.50 4.74
N SER A 129 -3.24 7.61 5.60
CA SER A 129 -3.93 8.00 6.84
C SER A 129 -2.98 8.32 7.99
N ARG A 130 -1.82 7.65 8.03
CA ARG A 130 -0.81 7.82 9.09
C ARG A 130 -0.19 9.22 9.11
N TYR A 131 -0.12 9.90 7.97
CA TYR A 131 0.46 11.26 7.88
C TYR A 131 -0.53 12.38 8.15
N ARG A 132 -1.85 12.10 8.12
CA ARG A 132 -2.89 13.14 8.29
C ARG A 132 -3.21 13.41 9.76
N GLU A 133 -3.12 12.39 10.60
CA GLU A 133 -3.40 12.48 12.05
C GLU A 133 -2.26 13.21 12.79
N GLU A 134 -1.00 13.06 12.35
CA GLU A 134 0.16 13.78 12.92
C GLU A 134 0.16 15.30 12.64
N GLU A 135 -0.53 15.77 11.59
CA GLU A 135 -0.70 17.21 11.32
C GLU A 135 -1.76 17.85 12.21
N GLU A 136 -2.79 17.10 12.62
CA GLU A 136 -3.92 17.60 13.44
C GLU A 136 -3.59 17.68 14.93
N ASP A 137 -2.66 16.85 15.42
CA ASP A 137 -2.32 16.72 16.85
C ASP A 137 -1.18 17.65 17.32
N LYS A 138 -0.70 18.56 16.45
CA LYS A 138 0.28 19.58 16.86
C LYS A 138 -0.43 20.72 17.57
N PRO A 139 -0.14 21.01 18.85
CA PRO A 139 -0.67 22.20 19.50
C PRO A 139 -0.15 23.43 18.75
N GLU A 140 -1.07 24.26 18.26
CA GLU A 140 -0.80 25.61 17.77
C GLU A 140 -0.28 26.47 18.93
N ASP A 141 0.97 26.28 19.35
CA ASP A 141 1.61 27.16 20.32
C ASP A 141 2.07 28.46 19.63
N ASP A 142 1.19 29.45 19.81
CA ASP A 142 1.38 30.89 20.08
C ASP A 142 1.74 31.86 18.92
N PRO A 143 1.05 33.02 18.81
CA PRO A 143 1.10 33.90 17.67
C PRO A 143 2.30 34.85 17.73
N SER A 144 2.80 35.17 16.53
CA SER A 144 3.81 36.20 16.24
C SER A 144 3.72 37.45 17.15
N PRO A 145 4.79 37.82 17.86
CA PRO A 145 4.96 39.20 18.29
C PRO A 145 5.25 40.04 17.03
N ARG A 146 4.50 41.13 16.89
CA ARG A 146 4.69 42.18 15.87
C ARG A 146 5.92 43.02 16.17
#